data_AF-A0A7S0RSZ5-F1
#
_entry.id   AF-A0A7S0RSZ5-F1
#
_cell.length_a   1.000
_cell.length_b   1.000
_cell.length_c   1.000
_cell.angle_alpha   90.00
_cell.angle_beta   90.00
_cell.angle_gamma   90.00
#
_symmetry.space_group_name_H-M   'P 1'
#
loop_
_entity.id
_entity.type
_entity.pdbx_description
1 polymer ?
#
loop_
_entity_poly.entity_id
_entity_poly.type
_entity_poly.pdbx_seq_one_letter_code
_entity_poly.pdbx_strand_id
1 'polypeptide(L)'
;AGAQCSVSGMHHAGFAAHGQGSCMETGSACTVAGAGNGFSSDHGGQLLVGPGCQTEGCNHGYAATHPGSKTTVGPGCSGANHRQASFAALEGGCLEVGAEAVSRGSRHVVLAAGGGSVVRLAQPVAGERGKAGRVTEQRGG
;
A
#
# COMPACT_ATOMS: atom_id res chain seq x y z
N ALA A 1 13.88 -2.94 -8.10
CA ALA A 1 14.53 -3.79 -7.09
C ALA A 1 14.36 -5.25 -7.49
N GLY A 2 15.33 -6.12 -7.17
CA GLY A 2 15.23 -7.56 -7.44
C GLY A 2 14.16 -8.26 -6.59
N ALA A 3 14.05 -9.58 -6.72
CA ALA A 3 13.21 -10.38 -5.83
C ALA A 3 13.84 -10.48 -4.42
N GLN A 4 12.99 -10.72 -3.41
CA GLN A 4 13.40 -11.02 -2.03
C GLN A 4 14.26 -9.95 -1.36
N CYS A 5 14.18 -8.70 -1.82
CA CYS A 5 14.84 -7.58 -1.17
C CYS A 5 14.14 -7.24 0.15
N SER A 6 14.92 -6.99 1.20
CA SER A 6 14.40 -6.60 2.51
C SER A 6 14.85 -5.19 2.89
N VAL A 7 13.94 -4.42 3.47
CA VAL A 7 14.21 -3.08 4.01
C VAL A 7 13.61 -2.98 5.40
N SER A 8 14.34 -2.41 6.36
CA SER A 8 13.86 -2.27 7.74
C SER A 8 14.27 -0.95 8.37
N GLY A 9 13.43 -0.42 9.26
CA GLY A 9 13.78 0.71 10.14
C GLY A 9 13.90 2.07 9.45
N MET A 10 13.26 2.25 8.30
CA MET A 10 13.33 3.49 7.53
C MET A 10 12.34 4.54 8.05
N HIS A 11 12.80 5.78 8.26
CA HIS A 11 11.93 6.86 8.75
C HIS A 11 10.82 7.25 7.75
N HIS A 12 11.07 7.14 6.44
CA HIS A 12 10.15 7.60 5.39
C HIS A 12 9.46 6.47 4.64
N ALA A 13 10.15 5.79 3.72
CA ALA A 13 9.58 4.71 2.93
C ALA A 13 10.60 3.58 2.72
N GLY A 14 10.14 2.34 2.61
CA GLY A 14 11.01 1.20 2.27
C GLY A 14 11.37 1.20 0.79
N PHE A 15 10.35 1.11 -0.06
CA PHE A 15 10.46 1.26 -1.52
C PHE A 15 9.55 2.39 -1.99
N ALA A 16 10.10 3.32 -2.78
CA ALA A 16 9.36 4.51 -3.18
C ALA A 16 9.59 4.93 -4.63
N ALA A 17 8.51 5.37 -5.28
CA ALA A 17 8.55 6.20 -6.48
C ALA A 17 8.03 7.59 -6.13
N HIS A 18 8.88 8.60 -6.20
CA HIS A 18 8.52 9.98 -5.82
C HIS A 18 8.73 10.94 -6.99
N GLY A 19 7.72 11.76 -7.27
CA GLY A 19 7.75 12.78 -8.31
C GLY A 19 7.18 12.31 -9.64
N GLN A 20 6.74 13.27 -10.44
CA GLN A 20 6.08 13.02 -11.72
C GLN A 20 7.01 12.29 -12.69
N GLY A 21 6.51 11.20 -13.26
CA GLY A 21 7.26 10.39 -14.23
C GLY A 21 8.28 9.43 -13.60
N SER A 22 8.47 9.48 -12.28
CA SER A 22 9.27 8.49 -11.56
C SER A 22 8.55 7.15 -11.55
N CYS A 23 9.25 6.09 -11.95
CA CYS A 23 8.73 4.73 -11.96
C CYS A 23 9.66 3.80 -11.19
N MET A 24 9.09 2.92 -10.39
CA MET A 24 9.82 1.86 -9.71
C MET A 24 9.06 0.55 -9.83
N GLU A 25 9.80 -0.54 -10.01
CA GLU A 25 9.29 -1.90 -9.97
C GLU A 25 10.07 -2.72 -8.94
N THR A 26 9.36 -3.54 -8.17
CA THR A 26 9.97 -4.52 -7.25
C THR A 26 9.74 -5.93 -7.75
N GLY A 27 10.73 -6.81 -7.54
CA GLY A 27 10.52 -8.23 -7.72
C GLY A 27 9.55 -8.83 -6.69
N SER A 28 9.38 -10.15 -6.77
CA SER A 28 8.52 -10.91 -5.87
C SER A 28 9.09 -11.01 -4.45
N ALA A 29 8.22 -11.19 -3.46
CA ALA A 29 8.57 -11.53 -2.08
C ALA A 29 9.53 -10.55 -1.38
N CYS A 30 9.52 -9.28 -1.78
CA CYS A 30 10.23 -8.24 -1.04
C CYS A 30 9.53 -7.96 0.30
N THR A 31 10.31 -7.60 1.32
CA THR A 31 9.79 -7.35 2.66
C THR A 31 10.15 -5.95 3.16
N VAL A 32 9.21 -5.29 3.81
CA VAL A 32 9.46 -4.01 4.48
C VAL A 32 8.95 -4.05 5.92
N ALA A 33 9.82 -3.73 6.88
CA ALA A 33 9.48 -3.74 8.30
C ALA A 33 9.75 -2.39 8.98
N GLY A 34 8.78 -1.89 9.74
CA GLY A 34 8.95 -0.72 10.62
C GLY A 34 9.29 0.58 9.88
N ALA A 35 8.86 0.73 8.63
CA ALA A 35 9.05 1.95 7.87
C ALA A 35 7.95 2.99 8.14
N GLY A 36 8.13 4.24 7.70
CA GLY A 36 7.00 5.17 7.55
C GLY A 36 5.94 4.57 6.63
N ASN A 37 6.20 4.45 5.34
CA ASN A 37 5.41 3.65 4.40
C ASN A 37 6.21 2.43 3.95
N GLY A 38 5.56 1.28 3.76
CA GLY A 38 6.24 0.09 3.25
C GLY A 38 6.65 0.28 1.78
N PHE A 39 5.64 0.23 0.91
CA PHE A 39 5.72 0.50 -0.52
C PHE A 39 4.88 1.74 -0.83
N SER A 40 5.47 2.78 -1.42
CA SER A 40 4.74 4.02 -1.68
C SER A 40 5.02 4.66 -3.04
N SER A 41 3.96 5.14 -3.70
CA SER A 41 4.09 6.16 -4.75
C SER A 41 3.63 7.51 -4.21
N ASP A 42 4.32 8.57 -4.65
CA ASP A 42 4.07 9.92 -4.16
C ASP A 42 4.32 11.01 -5.22
N HIS A 43 3.57 12.12 -5.14
CA HIS A 43 3.67 13.29 -6.03
C HIS A 43 3.76 12.95 -7.54
N GLY A 44 2.92 12.03 -8.03
CA GLY A 44 2.89 11.62 -9.43
C GLY A 44 3.79 10.43 -9.77
N GLY A 45 4.37 9.78 -8.76
CA GLY A 45 5.19 8.58 -8.92
C GLY A 45 4.35 7.34 -9.24
N GLN A 46 4.98 6.34 -9.85
CA GLN A 46 4.36 5.06 -10.17
C GLN A 46 5.17 3.90 -9.60
N LEU A 47 4.52 3.07 -8.79
CA LEU A 47 5.15 1.91 -8.15
C LEU A 47 4.42 0.63 -8.54
N LEU A 48 5.15 -0.30 -9.15
CA LEU A 48 4.72 -1.66 -9.42
C LEU A 48 5.33 -2.61 -8.39
N VAL A 49 4.50 -3.18 -7.52
CA VAL A 49 4.96 -4.12 -6.49
C VAL A 49 4.77 -5.55 -6.97
N GLY A 50 5.85 -6.33 -7.00
CA GLY A 50 5.82 -7.73 -7.38
C GLY A 50 4.96 -8.60 -6.43
N PRO A 51 4.64 -9.84 -6.85
CA PRO A 51 3.76 -10.73 -6.10
C PRO A 51 4.37 -11.16 -4.76
N GLY A 52 3.51 -11.44 -3.78
CA GLY A 52 3.90 -12.00 -2.49
C GLY A 52 4.77 -11.09 -1.62
N CYS A 53 4.89 -9.80 -1.94
CA CYS A 53 5.60 -8.84 -1.10
C CYS A 53 4.87 -8.69 0.24
N GLN A 54 5.61 -8.32 1.29
CA GLN A 54 5.08 -8.25 2.65
C GLN A 54 5.49 -6.96 3.35
N THR A 55 4.59 -6.39 4.13
CA THR A 55 4.87 -5.25 4.98
C THR A 55 4.47 -5.51 6.42
N GLU A 56 5.27 -5.05 7.36
CA GLU A 56 4.97 -5.16 8.78
C GLU A 56 5.30 -3.88 9.56
N GLY A 57 4.46 -3.50 10.51
CA GLY A 57 4.79 -2.46 11.50
C GLY A 57 4.96 -1.05 10.93
N CYS A 58 4.62 -0.83 9.66
CA CYS A 58 4.70 0.47 9.00
C CYS A 58 3.55 1.41 9.41
N ASN A 59 3.61 2.70 9.07
CA ASN A 59 2.44 3.58 9.15
C ASN A 59 1.36 3.11 8.17
N HIS A 60 1.73 3.01 6.89
CA HIS A 60 0.96 2.33 5.86
C HIS A 60 1.79 1.21 5.24
N GLY A 61 1.17 0.06 4.95
CA GLY A 61 1.83 -1.04 4.26
C GLY A 61 2.12 -0.69 2.79
N TYR A 62 1.05 -0.52 2.02
CA TYR A 62 1.06 -0.11 0.63
C TYR A 62 0.30 1.22 0.50
N ALA A 63 0.92 2.21 -0.11
CA ALA A 63 0.36 3.55 -0.23
C ALA A 63 0.49 4.13 -1.65
N ALA A 64 -0.51 4.89 -2.06
CA ALA A 64 -0.41 5.87 -3.13
C ALA A 64 -0.92 7.20 -2.60
N THR A 65 -0.08 8.24 -2.63
CA THR A 65 -0.36 9.55 -2.02
C THR A 65 -0.21 10.68 -3.03
N HIS A 66 -1.09 11.67 -2.96
CA HIS A 66 -1.15 12.83 -3.85
C HIS A 66 -1.60 12.54 -5.29
N PRO A 67 -2.10 13.57 -6.02
CA PRO A 67 -2.61 13.39 -7.38
C PRO A 67 -1.57 12.84 -8.36
N GLY A 68 -2.03 11.96 -9.24
CA GLY A 68 -1.19 11.32 -10.26
C GLY A 68 -0.36 10.15 -9.75
N SER A 69 -0.27 9.94 -8.43
CA SER A 69 0.45 8.80 -7.87
C SER A 69 -0.33 7.51 -8.03
N LYS A 70 0.35 6.46 -8.47
CA LYS A 70 -0.23 5.13 -8.66
C LYS A 70 0.65 4.04 -8.06
N THR A 71 0.06 3.22 -7.20
CA THR A 71 0.68 1.97 -6.73
C THR A 71 -0.17 0.79 -7.18
N THR A 72 0.43 -0.15 -7.88
CA THR A 72 -0.19 -1.43 -8.24
C THR A 72 0.48 -2.54 -7.47
N VAL A 73 -0.29 -3.24 -6.65
CA VAL A 73 0.16 -4.29 -5.75
C VAL A 73 -0.12 -5.65 -6.39
N GLY A 74 0.93 -6.45 -6.56
CA GLY A 74 0.83 -7.80 -7.11
C GLY A 74 0.00 -8.75 -6.24
N PRO A 75 -0.38 -9.92 -6.78
CA PRO A 75 -1.16 -10.91 -6.05
C PRO A 75 -0.41 -11.47 -4.84
N GLY A 76 -1.16 -11.92 -3.83
CA GLY A 76 -0.64 -12.56 -2.61
C GLY A 76 0.12 -11.63 -1.66
N CYS A 77 0.09 -10.31 -1.90
CA CYS A 77 0.76 -9.36 -1.02
C CYS A 77 0.06 -9.24 0.34
N SER A 78 0.84 -9.00 1.40
CA SER A 78 0.31 -8.96 2.76
C SER A 78 0.81 -7.77 3.58
N GLY A 79 -0.05 -7.22 4.43
CA GLY A 79 0.30 -6.13 5.34
C GLY A 79 -0.14 -6.41 6.78
N ALA A 80 0.78 -6.35 7.72
CA ALA A 80 0.56 -6.67 9.13
C ALA A 80 0.90 -5.52 10.09
N ASN A 81 0.08 -5.37 11.13
CA ASN A 81 0.36 -4.52 12.30
C ASN A 81 0.66 -3.06 11.94
N HIS A 82 -0.03 -2.49 10.95
CA HIS A 82 0.20 -1.12 10.53
C HIS A 82 -0.55 -0.11 11.41
N ARG A 83 0.09 1.03 11.68
CA ARG A 83 -0.48 2.08 12.55
C ARG A 83 -1.76 2.68 11.96
N GLN A 84 -1.86 2.74 10.63
CA GLN A 84 -3.01 3.29 9.91
C GLN A 84 -3.66 2.23 9.03
N ALA A 85 -3.02 1.81 7.93
CA ALA A 85 -3.66 0.90 6.99
C ALA A 85 -2.71 -0.08 6.32
N SER A 86 -3.19 -1.29 5.98
CA SER A 86 -2.44 -2.18 5.09
C SER A 86 -2.43 -1.65 3.66
N PHE A 87 -3.57 -1.20 3.15
CA PHE A 87 -3.70 -0.70 1.77
C PHE A 87 -4.33 0.70 1.82
N ALA A 88 -3.60 1.72 1.37
CA ALA A 88 -4.02 3.12 1.45
C ALA A 88 -3.93 3.87 0.11
N ALA A 89 -4.99 4.58 -0.23
CA ALA A 89 -4.98 5.65 -1.21
C ALA A 89 -5.29 6.97 -0.50
N LEU A 90 -4.40 7.95 -0.62
CA LEU A 90 -4.43 9.19 0.15
C LEU A 90 -4.33 10.40 -0.77
N GLU A 91 -5.08 11.45 -0.44
CA GLU A 91 -4.95 12.79 -1.03
C GLU A 91 -4.95 12.82 -2.57
N GLY A 92 -5.77 11.98 -3.22
CA GLY A 92 -5.86 11.91 -4.69
C GLY A 92 -5.04 10.78 -5.32
N GLY A 93 -4.39 9.95 -4.51
CA GLY A 93 -3.64 8.78 -4.98
C GLY A 93 -4.54 7.63 -5.43
N CYS A 94 -3.97 6.74 -6.26
CA CYS A 94 -4.64 5.56 -6.77
C CYS A 94 -3.91 4.28 -6.38
N LEU A 95 -4.56 3.40 -5.63
CA LEU A 95 -4.05 2.09 -5.26
C LEU A 95 -4.84 0.98 -5.95
N GLU A 96 -4.15 0.08 -6.64
CA GLU A 96 -4.72 -1.13 -7.24
C GLU A 96 -4.16 -2.34 -6.49
N VAL A 97 -5.03 -3.15 -5.89
CA VAL A 97 -4.64 -4.29 -5.06
C VAL A 97 -5.00 -5.59 -5.79
N GLY A 98 -3.98 -6.41 -6.02
CA GLY A 98 -4.10 -7.71 -6.65
C GLY A 98 -4.88 -8.73 -5.84
N ALA A 99 -5.08 -9.90 -6.45
CA ALA A 99 -5.74 -11.04 -5.84
C ALA A 99 -5.05 -11.51 -4.55
N GLU A 100 -5.79 -12.17 -3.67
CA GLU A 100 -5.27 -12.89 -2.49
C GLU A 100 -4.53 -11.98 -1.50
N ALA A 101 -4.84 -10.68 -1.50
CA ALA A 101 -4.27 -9.74 -0.56
C ALA A 101 -4.73 -10.05 0.87
N VAL A 102 -3.80 -9.95 1.82
CA VAL A 102 -4.05 -10.25 3.24
C VAL A 102 -3.70 -9.06 4.11
N SER A 103 -4.55 -8.77 5.10
CA SER A 103 -4.30 -7.77 6.13
C SER A 103 -4.51 -8.36 7.51
N ARG A 104 -3.59 -8.10 8.45
CA ARG A 104 -3.71 -8.58 9.84
C ARG A 104 -3.30 -7.49 10.83
N GLY A 105 -4.11 -7.22 11.84
CA GLY A 105 -3.73 -6.32 12.95
C GLY A 105 -3.56 -4.84 12.60
N SER A 106 -3.82 -4.42 11.35
CA SER A 106 -3.81 -3.01 10.96
C SER A 106 -5.09 -2.30 11.44
N ARG A 107 -4.97 -1.01 11.79
CA ARG A 107 -6.14 -0.20 12.18
C ARG A 107 -7.22 -0.17 11.09
N HIS A 108 -6.80 -0.04 9.84
CA HIS A 108 -7.65 -0.17 8.66
C HIS A 108 -7.08 -1.25 7.73
N VAL A 109 -7.95 -2.11 7.20
CA VAL A 109 -7.56 -3.07 6.15
C VAL A 109 -7.29 -2.30 4.86
N VAL A 110 -8.29 -1.55 4.42
CA VAL A 110 -8.26 -0.66 3.26
C VAL A 110 -8.68 0.73 3.68
N LEU A 111 -7.99 1.76 3.21
CA LEU A 111 -8.28 3.17 3.46
C LEU A 111 -8.23 3.96 2.15
N ALA A 112 -9.30 4.66 1.82
CA ALA A 112 -9.30 5.74 0.85
C ALA A 112 -9.65 7.03 1.61
N ALA A 113 -8.74 8.00 1.63
CA ALA A 113 -8.96 9.24 2.39
C ALA A 113 -8.47 10.46 1.61
N GLY A 114 -9.22 11.56 1.67
CA GLY A 114 -8.99 12.76 0.86
C GLY A 114 -9.67 12.71 -0.51
N GLY A 115 -9.87 13.89 -1.10
CA GLY A 115 -10.53 14.03 -2.39
C GLY A 115 -9.77 13.33 -3.52
N GLY A 116 -10.47 12.60 -4.37
CA GLY A 116 -9.89 11.88 -5.51
C GLY A 116 -9.16 10.58 -5.18
N SER A 117 -9.07 10.18 -3.91
CA SER A 117 -8.43 8.92 -3.51
C SER A 117 -9.23 7.70 -3.93
N VAL A 118 -8.57 6.72 -4.54
CA VAL A 118 -9.23 5.49 -5.04
C VAL A 118 -8.44 4.26 -4.65
N VAL A 119 -9.11 3.29 -4.02
CA VAL A 119 -8.60 1.92 -3.90
C VAL A 119 -9.45 1.00 -4.76
N ARG A 120 -8.81 0.27 -5.68
CA ARG A 120 -9.42 -0.79 -6.48
C ARG A 120 -8.91 -2.13 -6.00
N LEU A 121 -9.84 -3.03 -5.68
CA LEU A 121 -9.52 -4.37 -5.22
C LEU A 121 -9.89 -5.37 -6.30
N ALA A 122 -8.96 -6.25 -6.68
CA ALA A 122 -9.27 -7.38 -7.56
C ALA A 122 -10.24 -8.36 -6.89
N GLN A 123 -10.15 -8.49 -5.57
CA GLN A 123 -11.07 -9.27 -4.72
C GLN A 123 -11.04 -8.72 -3.28
N PRO A 124 -11.99 -9.11 -2.41
CA PRO A 124 -11.95 -8.73 -1.00
C PRO A 124 -10.62 -9.11 -0.33
N VAL A 125 -10.04 -8.18 0.43
CA VAL A 125 -8.83 -8.44 1.22
C VAL A 125 -9.18 -9.35 2.40
N ALA A 126 -8.50 -10.47 2.54
CA ALA A 126 -8.69 -11.36 3.67
C ALA A 126 -8.14 -10.71 4.95
N GLY A 127 -8.95 -10.66 6.02
CA GLY A 127 -8.53 -10.17 7.32
C GLY A 127 -9.03 -11.03 8.48
N GLU A 128 -8.16 -11.28 9.46
CA GLU A 128 -8.58 -11.89 10.72
C GLU A 128 -9.24 -10.85 11.64
N ARG A 129 -10.25 -11.30 12.40
CA ARG A 129 -11.27 -10.49 13.10
C ARG A 129 -10.71 -9.29 13.86
N GLY A 130 -11.15 -8.12 13.43
CA GLY A 130 -11.12 -6.86 14.19
C GLY A 130 -12.03 -5.82 13.54
N LYS A 131 -13.31 -6.18 13.33
CA LYS A 131 -14.31 -5.48 12.50
C LYS A 131 -14.05 -5.68 11.00
N ALA A 132 -15.04 -6.20 10.27
CA ALA A 132 -15.02 -6.24 8.82
C ALA A 132 -14.58 -4.86 8.30
N GLY A 133 -13.54 -4.82 7.46
CA GLY A 133 -12.99 -3.59 6.93
C GLY A 133 -14.10 -2.79 6.26
N ARG A 134 -14.57 -1.75 6.94
CA ARG A 134 -15.53 -0.81 6.38
C ARG A 134 -14.78 -0.08 5.28
N VAL A 135 -15.17 -0.27 4.02
CA VAL A 135 -14.80 0.66 2.95
C VAL A 135 -15.45 1.98 3.33
N THR A 136 -14.70 2.87 3.98
CA THR A 136 -15.12 4.27 4.14
C THR A 136 -14.88 4.95 2.81
N GLU A 137 -15.87 4.87 1.92
CA GLU A 137 -15.96 5.74 0.74
C GLU A 137 -16.38 7.13 1.27
N GLN A 138 -15.42 7.97 1.62
CA GLN A 138 -15.72 9.37 1.94
C GLN A 138 -15.69 10.15 0.63
N ARG A 139 -16.84 10.30 -0.01
CA ARG A 139 -17.00 11.22 -1.16
C ARG A 139 -16.82 12.64 -0.63
N GLY A 140 -15.65 13.22 -0.87
CA GLY A 140 -15.44 14.66 -0.74
C GLY A 140 -16.34 15.39 -1.74
N GLY A 141 -17.11 16.35 -1.24
CA GLY A 141 -17.95 17.24 -2.04
C GLY A 141 -17.16 18.31 -2.78
#